data_AF-A0A352S172-F1
#
_entry.id   AF-A0A352S172-F1
#
_cell.length_a   1.000
_cell.length_b   1.000
_cell.length_c   1.000
_cell.angle_alpha   90.00
_cell.angle_beta   90.00
_cell.angle_gamma   90.00
#
_symmetry.space_group_name_H-M   'P 1'
#
loop_
_entity.id
_entity.type
_entity.pdbx_description
1 polymer ?
#
loop_
_entity_poly.entity_id
_entity_poly.type
_entity_poly.pdbx_seq_one_letter_code
_entity_poly.pdbx_strand_id
1 'polypeptide(L)' 'VACPEEIAYRNKWIDAEQVAKLAAPLAKNGYGKYLNQIILDAVK' A
#
# COMPACT_ATOMS: atom_id res chain seq x y z
N VAL A 1 5.98 -2.89 -13.49
CA VAL A 1 6.68 -3.49 -12.33
C VAL A 1 5.60 -3.90 -11.34
N ALA A 2 5.48 -5.19 -11.04
CA ALA A 2 4.39 -5.69 -10.21
C ALA A 2 4.67 -5.36 -8.74
N CYS A 3 3.93 -4.40 -8.16
CA CYS A 3 3.92 -4.12 -6.73
C CYS A 3 3.17 -5.25 -6.01
N PRO A 4 3.84 -6.12 -5.23
CA PRO A 4 3.17 -7.21 -4.53
C PRO A 4 2.16 -6.69 -3.50
N GLU A 5 2.38 -5.50 -2.93
CA GLU A 5 1.44 -4.89 -1.98
C GLU A 5 0.11 -4.49 -2.62
N GLU A 6 0.13 -3.97 -3.86
CA GLU A 6 -1.12 -3.63 -4.57
C GLU A 6 -1.92 -4.90 -4.86
N ILE A 7 -1.24 -5.98 -5.26
CA ILE A 7 -1.86 -7.27 -5.52
C ILE A 7 -2.45 -7.84 -4.22
N ALA A 8 -1.69 -7.84 -3.13
CA ALA A 8 -2.17 -8.34 -1.85
C ALA A 8 -3.36 -7.53 -1.32
N TYR A 9 -3.35 -6.21 -1.50
CA TYR A 9 -4.45 -5.34 -1.11
C TYR A 9 -5.69 -5.53 -2.00
N ARG A 10 -5.53 -5.61 -3.32
CA ARG A 10 -6.61 -5.94 -4.27
C ARG A 10 -7.23 -7.31 -4.03
N ASN A 11 -6.41 -8.29 -3.64
CA ASN A 11 -6.87 -9.63 -3.27
C ASN A 11 -7.42 -9.71 -1.84
N LYS A 12 -7.47 -8.58 -1.10
CA LYS A 12 -7.87 -8.53 0.32
C LYS A 12 -7.08 -9.46 1.24
N TRP A 13 -5.83 -9.77 0.88
CA TRP A 13 -4.91 -10.55 1.71
C TRP A 13 -4.33 -9.73 2.86
N ILE A 14 -4.25 -8.41 2.68
CA ILE A 14 -3.77 -7.46 3.68
C ILE A 14 -4.72 -6.26 3.74
N ASP A 15 -4.93 -5.74 4.96
CA ASP A 15 -5.75 -4.57 5.20
C ASP A 15 -4.95 -3.26 5.05
N ALA A 16 -5.64 -2.13 4.85
CA ALA A 16 -5.06 -0.79 4.80
C ALA A 16 -4.07 -0.53 5.96
N GLU A 17 -4.36 -1.00 7.16
CA GLU A 17 -3.44 -0.90 8.30
C GLU A 17 -2.14 -1.71 8.13
N GLN A 18 -2.22 -2.91 7.55
CA GLN A 18 -1.03 -3.72 7.26
C GLN A 18 -0.20 -3.09 6.15
N VAL A 19 -0.85 -2.57 5.10
CA VAL A 19 -0.14 -1.84 4.04
C VAL A 19 0.51 -0.59 4.64
N ALA A 20 -0.16 0.16 5.51
CA ALA A 20 0.39 1.34 6.17
C ALA A 20 1.62 1.01 7.04
N LYS A 21 1.61 -0.12 7.75
CA LYS A 21 2.78 -0.61 8.51
C LYS A 21 3.97 -0.95 7.61
N LEU A 22 3.72 -1.56 6.46
CA LEU A 22 4.76 -1.87 5.47
C LEU A 22 5.24 -0.61 4.74
N ALA A 23 4.34 0.34 4.52
CA ALA A 23 4.64 1.63 3.91
C ALA A 23 5.38 2.58 4.85
N ALA A 24 5.24 2.46 6.18
CA ALA A 24 5.91 3.32 7.16
C ALA A 24 7.44 3.41 7.00
N PRO A 25 8.20 2.29 6.86
CA PRO A 25 9.64 2.38 6.57
C PRO A 25 9.94 2.86 5.15
N LEU A 26 9.03 2.65 4.20
CA LEU A 26 9.17 3.01 2.79
C LEU A 26 8.65 4.43 2.48
N ALA A 27 8.02 5.10 3.45
CA ALA A 27 7.39 6.42 3.32
C ALA A 27 8.39 7.53 3.01
N LYS A 28 9.67 7.31 3.33
CA LYS A 28 10.78 8.20 2.95
C LYS A 28 11.11 8.15 1.45
N ASN A 29 10.67 7.12 0.73
CA ASN A 29 10.87 6.97 -0.71
C ASN A 29 9.56 7.16 -1.48
N GLY A 30 9.67 7.46 -2.79
CA GLY A 30 8.51 7.64 -3.68
C GLY A 30 7.51 6.48 -3.68
N TYR A 31 7.99 5.27 -3.35
CA TYR A 31 7.18 4.06 -3.23
C TYR A 31 6.19 4.10 -2.07
N GLY A 32 6.58 4.62 -0.89
CA GLY A 32 5.66 4.73 0.24
C GLY A 32 4.58 5.80 0.04
N LYS A 33 4.87 6.86 -0.73
CA LYS A 33 3.84 7.81 -1.19
C LYS A 33 2.84 7.14 -2.14
N TYR A 34 3.32 6.32 -3.07
CA TYR A 34 2.48 5.58 -4.01
C TYR A 34 1.57 4.57 -3.27
N LEU A 35 2.13 3.79 -2.34
CA LEU A 35 1.38 2.88 -1.47
C LEU A 35 0.25 3.60 -0.71
N ASN A 36 0.56 4.72 -0.06
CA ASN A 36 -0.46 5.51 0.65
C ASN A 36 -1.57 5.98 -0.29
N GLN A 37 -1.24 6.36 -1.53
CA GLN A 37 -2.24 6.80 -2.49
C GLN A 37 -3.16 5.65 -2.92
N ILE A 38 -2.63 4.44 -3.10
CA ILE A 38 -3.42 3.25 -3.43
C ILE A 38 -4.38 2.89 -2.28
N ILE A 39 -3.89 2.94 -1.05
CA ILE A 39 -4.72 2.69 0.15
C ILE A 39 -5.84 3.75 0.25
N LEU A 40 -5.51 5.02 0.06
CA LEU A 40 -6.50 6.12 0.10
C LEU A 40 -7.56 6.01 -1.01
N ASP A 41 -7.18 5.55 -2.20
CA ASP A 41 -8.06 5.41 -3.35
C ASP A 41 -9.08 4.28 -3.17
N ALA A 42 -8.66 3.13 -2.66
CA ALA A 42 -9.54 1.97 -2.50
C ALA A 42 -10.50 2.04 -1.29
N VAL A 43 -10.35 3.04 -0.42
CA VAL A 43 -11.27 3.31 0.70
C VAL A 43 -12.47 4.18 0.27
N LYS A 44 -12.52 4.66 -0.98
CA LYS A 44 -13.68 5.34 -1.57
C LYS A 44 -14.72 4.36 -2.13
#